data_AF-A0A3A8F755-F1
#
_entry.id   AF-A0A3A8F755-F1
#
_cell.length_a   1.000
_cell.length_b   1.000
_cell.length_c   1.000
_cell.angle_alpha   90.00
_cell.angle_beta   90.00
_cell.angle_gamma   90.00
#
_symmetry.space_group_name_H-M   'P 1'
#
loop_
_entity.id
_entity.type
_entity.pdbx_description
1 polymer ?
#
loop_
_entity_poly.entity_id
_entity_poly.type
_entity_poly.pdbx_seq_one_letter_code
_entity_poly.pdbx_strand_id
1 'polypeptide(L)'
;MRHLLPYTSLAIVLVLSFLGLSKLFQPAEAMQTQQNKNVAVPNSVQAPVAQSQSKTEQQISLVGSQSPEQVSAELIQQRDELYQTFGQLSYRLSHGQQVDAREVDQLLKTQENLVRKGALSTDDAIQYSQFLKKIMPEMERSLDRYIQQLEQLKS
;
A
#
# COMPACT_ATOMS: atom_id res chain seq x y z
N MET A 1 -23.79 -8.34 -56.77
CA MET A 1 -22.75 -7.55 -57.44
C MET A 1 -22.17 -6.57 -56.43
N ARG A 2 -20.83 -6.62 -56.22
CA ARG A 2 -19.90 -5.50 -55.90
C ARG A 2 -20.18 -4.70 -54.62
N HIS A 3 -19.26 -4.46 -53.67
CA HIS A 3 -17.82 -4.73 -53.44
C HIS A 3 -17.62 -4.49 -51.92
N LEU A 4 -17.00 -5.37 -51.13
CA LEU A 4 -15.56 -5.39 -50.79
C LEU A 4 -14.99 -4.02 -50.34
N LEU A 5 -14.68 -3.87 -49.04
CA LEU A 5 -13.29 -3.97 -48.56
C LEU A 5 -13.16 -3.83 -47.02
N PRO A 6 -12.47 -4.78 -46.36
CA PRO A 6 -11.90 -4.65 -45.02
C PRO A 6 -10.41 -4.21 -45.10
N TYR A 7 -9.98 -3.35 -44.17
CA TYR A 7 -8.56 -3.06 -43.89
C TYR A 7 -8.45 -2.82 -42.36
N THR A 8 -7.85 -3.65 -41.50
CA THR A 8 -6.45 -4.12 -41.37
C THR A 8 -5.39 -3.03 -41.44
N SER A 9 -4.84 -2.66 -40.27
CA SER A 9 -3.42 -2.34 -39.96
C SER A 9 -3.38 -1.66 -38.60
N LEU A 10 -3.07 -2.36 -37.50
CA LEU A 10 -1.70 -2.63 -37.05
C LEU A 10 -0.81 -1.38 -37.15
N ALA A 11 -0.77 -0.59 -36.08
CA ALA A 11 0.33 0.31 -35.79
C ALA A 11 0.72 0.14 -34.31
N ILE A 12 1.36 -0.99 -34.05
CA ILE A 12 2.28 -1.13 -32.92
C ILE A 12 3.46 -0.23 -33.24
N VAL A 13 3.62 0.87 -32.52
CA VAL A 13 4.90 1.58 -32.43
C VAL A 13 5.34 1.52 -30.99
N LEU A 14 6.04 0.43 -30.68
CA LEU A 14 6.98 0.35 -29.57
C LEU A 14 8.11 1.34 -29.85
N VAL A 15 8.22 2.40 -29.04
CA VAL A 15 9.52 3.06 -28.83
C VAL A 15 9.83 2.99 -27.35
N LEU A 16 10.65 1.98 -27.04
CA LEU A 16 11.41 1.83 -25.82
C LEU A 16 12.29 3.06 -25.62
N SER A 17 12.12 3.77 -24.51
CA SER A 17 13.12 4.70 -23.99
C SER A 17 13.32 4.41 -22.51
N PHE A 18 13.89 3.23 -22.25
CA PHE A 18 14.52 2.88 -20.98
C PHE A 18 16.03 2.96 -21.18
N LEU A 19 16.64 4.12 -20.93
CA LEU A 19 18.07 4.22 -20.64
C LEU A 19 18.34 5.34 -19.62
N GLY A 20 18.56 4.90 -18.38
CA GLY A 20 19.60 5.40 -17.48
C GLY A 20 19.60 6.88 -17.08
N LEU A 21 19.10 7.15 -15.87
CA LEU A 21 19.69 8.14 -14.95
C LEU A 21 19.50 7.64 -13.50
N SER A 22 20.05 6.45 -13.25
CA SER A 22 20.38 6.02 -11.89
C SER A 22 21.49 6.93 -11.36
N LYS A 23 21.33 7.44 -10.13
CA LYS A 23 22.28 8.23 -9.31
C LYS A 23 22.03 9.74 -9.26
N LEU A 24 21.04 10.18 -8.47
CA LEU A 24 21.03 11.56 -7.98
C LEU A 24 20.35 11.72 -6.60
N PHE A 25 20.66 10.81 -5.68
CA PHE A 25 20.46 11.07 -4.25
C PHE A 25 21.70 10.58 -3.50
N GLN A 26 22.65 11.50 -3.35
CA GLN A 26 23.74 11.41 -2.38
C GLN A 26 23.17 11.84 -1.03
N PRO A 27 23.19 10.98 0.01
CA PRO A 27 23.00 11.46 1.37
C PRO A 27 24.23 12.30 1.75
N ALA A 28 23.98 13.51 2.26
CA ALA A 28 25.01 14.32 2.91
C ALA A 28 25.44 13.61 4.20
N GLU A 29 26.42 12.72 4.09
CA GLU A 29 27.18 12.23 5.24
C GLU A 29 28.02 13.41 5.74
N ALA A 30 27.60 13.96 6.88
CA ALA A 30 28.40 14.90 7.66
C ALA A 30 29.69 14.21 8.10
N MET A 31 30.74 14.34 7.28
CA MET A 31 32.11 14.07 7.67
C MET A 31 32.48 15.05 8.79
N GLN A 32 32.36 14.61 10.04
CA GLN A 32 33.27 15.06 11.09
C GLN A 32 34.54 14.23 10.97
N THR A 33 35.54 14.86 10.38
CA THR A 33 36.95 14.50 10.44
C THR A 33 37.42 14.48 11.90
N GLN A 34 37.83 13.31 12.40
CA GLN A 34 38.94 13.26 13.35
C GLN A 34 39.86 12.07 13.02
N GLN A 35 40.96 12.47 12.41
CA GLN A 35 42.18 11.75 12.06
C GLN A 35 42.93 11.31 13.34
N ASN A 36 43.33 10.03 13.49
CA ASN A 36 44.71 9.65 13.87
C ASN A 36 44.99 8.12 13.84
N LYS A 37 45.72 7.69 12.80
CA LYS A 37 47.00 6.94 12.82
C LYS A 37 47.16 5.59 13.56
N ASN A 38 47.48 4.59 12.71
CA ASN A 38 48.35 3.41 12.87
C ASN A 38 47.90 2.18 13.69
N VAL A 39 47.63 1.10 12.93
CA VAL A 39 48.35 -0.19 12.86
C VAL A 39 48.61 -0.99 14.17
N ALA A 40 48.23 -2.28 14.05
CA ALA A 40 48.71 -3.50 14.72
C ALA A 40 48.01 -3.97 16.01
N VAL A 41 47.32 -5.11 15.86
CA VAL A 41 46.89 -6.07 16.89
C VAL A 41 48.14 -6.81 17.40
N PRO A 42 48.34 -7.07 18.72
CA PRO A 42 47.88 -8.35 19.29
C PRO A 42 47.43 -8.35 20.78
N ASN A 43 46.35 -9.09 21.01
CA ASN A 43 46.11 -10.09 22.08
C ASN A 43 46.99 -10.06 23.36
N SER A 44 46.37 -9.87 24.54
CA SER A 44 46.41 -10.78 25.72
C SER A 44 46.23 -10.11 27.10
N VAL A 45 45.12 -10.46 27.76
CA VAL A 45 44.82 -10.70 29.20
C VAL A 45 45.25 -9.69 30.30
N GLN A 46 44.26 -9.14 31.02
CA GLN A 46 44.11 -9.26 32.50
C GLN A 46 42.76 -8.69 33.02
N ALA A 47 42.17 -9.42 33.97
CA ALA A 47 40.84 -9.26 34.58
C ALA A 47 40.85 -8.34 35.85
N PRO A 48 39.87 -8.39 36.77
CA PRO A 48 38.46 -7.99 36.71
C PRO A 48 38.11 -6.92 37.78
N VAL A 49 37.10 -6.06 37.56
CA VAL A 49 36.37 -5.41 38.67
C VAL A 49 34.89 -5.26 38.33
N ALA A 50 34.06 -5.95 39.11
CA ALA A 50 32.61 -5.88 39.06
C ALA A 50 32.12 -4.56 39.66
N GLN A 51 31.14 -3.91 39.01
CA GLN A 51 30.26 -2.98 39.69
C GLN A 51 28.84 -3.04 39.11
N SER A 52 28.01 -3.81 39.80
CA SER A 52 26.57 -3.66 40.00
C SER A 52 25.71 -3.24 38.81
N GLN A 53 25.24 -4.23 38.05
CA GLN A 53 23.92 -4.15 37.42
C GLN A 53 22.86 -4.32 38.51
N SER A 54 22.11 -3.26 38.80
CA SER A 54 20.82 -3.35 39.45
C SER A 54 19.76 -2.79 38.51
N LYS A 55 18.84 -3.68 38.11
CA LYS A 55 17.39 -3.48 38.07
C LYS A 55 16.92 -2.34 37.14
N THR A 56 16.26 -2.64 36.04
CA THR A 56 14.84 -3.04 36.10
C THR A 56 14.48 -3.86 34.87
N GLU A 57 14.16 -5.13 35.09
CA GLU A 57 13.28 -5.91 34.23
C GLU A 57 11.93 -5.18 34.16
N GLN A 58 11.66 -4.48 33.05
CA GLN A 58 10.28 -4.25 32.66
C GLN A 58 9.80 -5.51 31.97
N GLN A 59 9.28 -6.44 32.79
CA GLN A 59 8.23 -7.35 32.40
C GLN A 59 7.11 -6.52 31.75
N ILE A 60 7.09 -6.48 30.43
CA ILE A 60 5.86 -6.17 29.72
C ILE A 60 4.97 -7.39 29.93
N SER A 61 4.01 -7.22 30.83
CA SER A 61 2.93 -8.16 31.07
C SER A 61 2.31 -8.59 29.75
N LEU A 62 2.05 -9.89 29.64
CA LEU A 62 1.16 -10.47 28.65
C LEU A 62 -0.22 -9.79 28.76
N VAL A 63 -0.42 -8.73 27.98
CA VAL A 63 -1.75 -8.32 27.54
C VAL A 63 -1.88 -8.85 26.13
N GLY A 64 -2.72 -9.88 26.01
CA GLY A 64 -3.23 -10.49 24.78
C GLY A 64 -2.40 -10.26 23.54
N SER A 65 -1.43 -11.13 23.28
CA SER A 65 -1.01 -11.39 21.92
C SER A 65 -2.18 -12.02 21.17
N GLN A 66 -3.13 -11.19 20.74
CA GLN A 66 -3.72 -11.42 19.44
C GLN A 66 -2.51 -11.34 18.50
N SER A 67 -1.95 -12.51 18.19
CA SER A 67 -1.03 -12.63 17.06
C SER A 67 -1.69 -11.85 15.92
N PRO A 68 -1.00 -10.91 15.27
CA PRO A 68 -1.54 -10.34 14.05
C PRO A 68 -1.89 -11.54 13.19
N GLU A 69 -3.19 -11.70 12.92
CA GLU A 69 -3.66 -12.64 11.93
C GLU A 69 -2.79 -12.32 10.71
N GLN A 70 -1.87 -13.22 10.36
CA GLN A 70 -0.84 -12.92 9.38
C GLN A 70 -1.57 -12.82 8.04
N VAL A 71 -2.05 -11.60 7.73
CA VAL A 71 -2.67 -11.27 6.46
C VAL A 71 -1.68 -11.71 5.39
N SER A 72 -2.12 -12.60 4.50
CA SER A 72 -1.23 -13.17 3.50
C SER A 72 -0.69 -12.06 2.60
N ALA A 73 0.55 -12.23 2.12
CA ALA A 73 1.19 -11.25 1.22
C ALA A 73 0.32 -10.96 -0.03
N GLU A 74 -0.44 -11.96 -0.49
CA GLU A 74 -1.39 -11.84 -1.58
C GLU A 74 -2.52 -10.85 -1.28
N LEU A 75 -3.07 -10.85 -0.06
CA LEU A 75 -4.11 -9.91 0.36
C LEU A 75 -3.57 -8.49 0.51
N ILE A 76 -2.33 -8.35 0.95
CA ILE A 76 -1.64 -7.05 0.98
C ILE A 76 -1.48 -6.51 -0.44
N GLN A 77 -1.03 -7.36 -1.38
CA GLN A 77 -0.92 -6.97 -2.78
C GLN A 77 -2.29 -6.56 -3.37
N GLN A 78 -3.35 -7.34 -3.13
CA GLN A 78 -4.70 -7.01 -3.59
C GLN A 78 -5.20 -5.68 -3.02
N ARG A 79 -4.90 -5.38 -1.76
CA ARG A 79 -5.21 -4.08 -1.16
C ARG A 79 -4.45 -2.94 -1.82
N ASP A 80 -3.16 -3.14 -2.10
CA ASP A 80 -2.34 -2.10 -2.71
C ASP A 80 -2.77 -1.82 -4.16
N GLU A 81 -3.12 -2.87 -4.91
CA GLU A 81 -3.73 -2.76 -6.24
C GLU A 81 -5.07 -2.02 -6.17
N LEU A 82 -5.92 -2.37 -5.21
CA LEU A 82 -7.20 -1.69 -4.98
C LEU A 82 -7.01 -0.18 -4.77
N TYR A 83 -6.04 0.23 -3.93
CA TYR A 83 -5.75 1.65 -3.71
C TYR A 83 -5.27 2.35 -4.97
N GLN A 84 -4.43 1.70 -5.79
CA GLN A 84 -4.01 2.26 -7.06
C GLN A 84 -5.19 2.46 -8.01
N THR A 85 -6.07 1.45 -8.15
CA THR A 85 -7.24 1.56 -9.03
C THR A 85 -8.21 2.62 -8.54
N PHE A 86 -8.42 2.74 -7.24
CA PHE A 86 -9.20 3.83 -6.63
C PHE A 86 -8.58 5.21 -6.86
N GLY A 87 -7.26 5.33 -6.84
CA GLY A 87 -6.55 6.54 -7.23
C GLY A 87 -6.83 6.93 -8.68
N GLN A 88 -6.73 5.97 -9.61
CA GLN A 88 -7.02 6.20 -11.02
C GLN A 88 -8.49 6.55 -11.27
N LEU A 89 -9.41 5.87 -10.59
CA LEU A 89 -10.85 6.13 -10.67
C LEU A 89 -11.17 7.55 -10.19
N SER A 90 -10.65 7.96 -9.03
CA SER A 90 -10.86 9.31 -8.51
C SER A 90 -10.23 10.39 -9.39
N TYR A 91 -9.08 10.11 -10.00
CA TYR A 91 -8.45 10.98 -11.00
C TYR A 91 -9.32 11.14 -12.25
N ARG A 92 -9.86 10.05 -12.80
CA ARG A 92 -10.76 10.10 -13.97
C ARG A 92 -12.01 10.93 -13.66
N LEU A 93 -12.64 10.67 -12.52
CA LEU A 93 -13.83 11.41 -12.07
C LEU A 93 -13.55 12.89 -11.88
N SER A 94 -12.40 13.27 -11.31
CA SER A 94 -12.05 14.69 -11.13
C SER A 94 -11.82 15.45 -12.44
N HIS A 95 -11.55 14.72 -13.54
CA HIS A 95 -11.43 15.28 -14.89
C HIS A 95 -12.76 15.20 -15.67
N GLY A 96 -13.87 14.87 -15.00
CA GLY A 96 -15.18 14.76 -15.62
C GLY A 96 -15.34 13.55 -16.55
N GLN A 97 -14.43 12.58 -16.48
CA GLN A 97 -14.60 11.34 -17.24
C GLN A 97 -15.70 10.49 -16.62
N GLN A 98 -16.56 9.95 -17.47
CA GLN A 98 -17.56 8.98 -17.03
C GLN A 98 -16.87 7.65 -16.67
N VAL A 99 -17.27 7.09 -15.53
CA VAL A 99 -16.82 5.77 -15.06
C VAL A 99 -17.99 4.80 -15.16
N ASP A 100 -17.72 3.56 -15.55
CA ASP A 100 -18.75 2.52 -15.60
C ASP A 100 -19.09 2.09 -14.17
N ALA A 101 -20.38 2.13 -13.82
CA ALA A 101 -20.87 1.66 -12.52
C ALA A 101 -20.50 0.19 -12.24
N ARG A 102 -20.33 -0.64 -13.29
CA ARG A 102 -19.86 -2.02 -13.16
C ARG A 102 -18.42 -2.10 -12.70
N GLU A 103 -17.55 -1.21 -13.17
CA GLU A 103 -16.14 -1.12 -12.75
C GLU A 103 -16.09 -0.82 -11.25
N VAL A 104 -16.88 0.17 -10.81
CA VAL A 104 -16.96 0.55 -9.39
C VAL A 104 -17.50 -0.58 -8.53
N ASP A 105 -18.58 -1.26 -8.96
CA ASP A 105 -19.15 -2.40 -8.23
C ASP A 105 -18.15 -3.54 -8.01
N GLN A 106 -17.30 -3.84 -9.01
CA GLN A 106 -16.24 -4.84 -8.85
C GLN A 106 -15.20 -4.40 -7.82
N LEU A 107 -14.80 -3.12 -7.83
CA LEU A 107 -13.86 -2.59 -6.85
C LEU A 107 -14.43 -2.61 -5.43
N LEU A 108 -15.71 -2.29 -5.26
CA LEU A 108 -16.40 -2.38 -3.97
C LEU A 108 -16.45 -3.83 -3.47
N LYS A 109 -16.72 -4.81 -4.33
CA LYS A 109 -16.68 -6.24 -3.96
C LYS A 109 -15.29 -6.70 -3.52
N THR A 110 -14.24 -6.25 -4.21
CA THR A 110 -12.86 -6.53 -3.82
C THR A 110 -12.54 -5.91 -2.46
N GLN A 111 -12.95 -4.65 -2.26
CA GLN A 111 -12.80 -3.95 -0.99
C GLN A 111 -13.48 -4.70 0.17
N GLU A 112 -14.74 -5.12 -0.02
CA GLU A 112 -15.47 -5.93 0.97
C GLU A 112 -14.75 -7.25 1.30
N ASN A 113 -14.24 -7.93 0.27
CA ASN A 113 -13.50 -9.19 0.48
C ASN A 113 -12.24 -8.97 1.34
N LEU A 114 -11.52 -7.87 1.10
CA LEU A 114 -10.34 -7.50 1.88
C LEU A 114 -10.70 -7.13 3.32
N VAL A 115 -11.83 -6.45 3.53
CA VAL A 115 -12.33 -6.16 4.88
C VAL A 115 -12.67 -7.45 5.63
N ARG A 116 -13.42 -8.35 5.00
CA ARG A 116 -13.80 -9.65 5.60
C ARG A 116 -12.60 -10.53 5.96
N LYS A 117 -11.48 -10.36 5.25
CA LYS A 117 -10.22 -11.09 5.47
C LYS A 117 -9.23 -10.35 6.37
N GLY A 118 -9.62 -9.23 6.98
CA GLY A 118 -8.77 -8.43 7.86
C GLY A 118 -7.61 -7.70 7.15
N ALA A 119 -7.59 -7.70 5.83
CA ALA A 119 -6.54 -7.04 5.03
C ALA A 119 -6.79 -5.54 4.84
N LEU A 120 -8.03 -5.09 5.06
CA LEU A 120 -8.45 -3.70 4.99
C LEU A 120 -9.33 -3.37 6.19
N SER A 121 -9.16 -2.18 6.78
CA SER A 121 -10.03 -1.72 7.85
C SER A 121 -11.43 -1.42 7.32
N THR A 122 -12.46 -1.85 8.06
CA THR A 122 -13.85 -1.50 7.78
C THR A 122 -14.05 0.02 7.75
N ASP A 123 -13.40 0.76 8.66
CA ASP A 123 -13.53 2.22 8.71
C ASP A 123 -12.90 2.89 7.48
N ASP A 124 -11.80 2.37 6.94
CA ASP A 124 -11.19 2.89 5.71
C ASP A 124 -12.08 2.62 4.50
N ALA A 125 -12.67 1.43 4.43
CA ALA A 125 -13.59 1.06 3.37
C ALA A 125 -14.85 1.95 3.37
N ILE A 126 -15.42 2.23 4.54
CA ILE A 126 -16.56 3.13 4.70
C ILE A 126 -16.18 4.56 4.29
N GLN A 127 -15.05 5.09 4.78
CA GLN A 127 -14.61 6.44 4.43
C GLN A 127 -14.46 6.63 2.93
N TYR A 128 -13.83 5.67 2.25
CA TYR A 128 -13.67 5.72 0.81
C TYR A 128 -15.02 5.65 0.08
N SER A 129 -15.93 4.80 0.55
CA SER A 129 -17.28 4.69 -0.03
C SER A 129 -18.11 5.96 0.14
N GLN A 130 -17.98 6.64 1.28
CA GLN A 130 -18.58 7.95 1.50
C GLN A 130 -17.99 9.02 0.59
N PHE A 131 -16.69 8.94 0.28
CA PHE A 131 -16.07 9.79 -0.74
C PHE A 131 -16.63 9.51 -2.13
N LEU A 132 -16.69 8.25 -2.56
CA LEU A 132 -17.30 7.86 -3.84
C LEU A 132 -18.73 8.37 -3.96
N LYS A 133 -19.52 8.28 -2.89
CA LYS A 133 -20.91 8.77 -2.87
C LYS A 133 -21.02 10.25 -3.20
N LYS A 134 -20.05 11.07 -2.76
CA LYS A 134 -20.01 12.51 -3.04
C LYS A 134 -19.64 12.82 -4.49
N ILE A 135 -18.80 11.99 -5.11
CA ILE A 135 -18.27 12.23 -6.46
C ILE A 135 -18.99 11.43 -7.56
N MET A 136 -19.85 10.48 -7.18
CA MET A 136 -20.68 9.64 -8.06
C MET A 136 -22.14 9.58 -7.57
N PRO A 137 -22.89 10.70 -7.61
CA PRO A 137 -24.26 10.76 -7.10
C PRO A 137 -25.21 9.78 -7.80
N GLU A 138 -24.94 9.38 -9.04
CA GLU A 138 -25.69 8.38 -9.78
C GLU A 138 -25.66 6.99 -9.12
N MET A 139 -24.61 6.69 -8.33
CA MET A 139 -24.45 5.44 -7.58
C MET A 139 -24.84 5.57 -6.10
N GLU A 140 -25.44 6.70 -5.68
CA GLU A 140 -25.69 7.00 -4.26
C GLU A 140 -26.41 5.86 -3.53
N ARG A 141 -27.53 5.38 -4.07
CA ARG A 141 -28.31 4.30 -3.42
C ARG A 141 -27.55 2.97 -3.32
N SER A 142 -26.72 2.65 -4.33
CA SER A 142 -25.88 1.44 -4.26
C SER A 142 -24.79 1.59 -3.20
N LEU A 143 -24.17 2.76 -3.12
CA LEU A 143 -23.13 3.06 -2.14
C LEU A 143 -23.67 3.12 -0.72
N ASP A 144 -24.89 3.64 -0.49
CA ASP A 144 -25.52 3.60 0.83
C ASP A 144 -25.75 2.18 1.31
N ARG A 145 -26.29 1.30 0.45
CA ARG A 145 -26.46 -0.12 0.80
C ARG A 145 -25.13 -0.80 1.09
N TYR A 146 -24.11 -0.50 0.31
CA TYR A 146 -22.76 -1.03 0.51
C TYR A 146 -22.14 -0.55 1.83
N ILE A 147 -22.27 0.73 2.16
CA ILE A 147 -21.81 1.28 3.44
C ILE A 147 -22.53 0.59 4.61
N GLN A 148 -23.85 0.42 4.53
CA GLN A 148 -24.61 -0.31 5.55
C GLN A 148 -24.13 -1.76 5.72
N GLN A 149 -23.72 -2.43 4.65
CA GLN A 149 -23.14 -3.78 4.73
C GLN A 149 -21.78 -3.76 5.44
N LEU A 150 -20.91 -2.80 5.13
CA LEU A 150 -19.63 -2.65 5.82
C LEU A 150 -19.83 -2.34 7.32
N GLU A 151 -20.79 -1.48 7.67
CA GLU A 151 -21.11 -1.17 9.07
C GLU A 151 -21.53 -2.42 9.86
N GLN A 152 -22.23 -3.37 9.23
CA GLN A 152 -22.58 -4.65 9.85
C GLN A 152 -21.35 -5.53 10.12
N LEU A 153 -20.28 -5.41 9.32
CA LEU A 153 -19.02 -6.15 9.53
C LEU A 153 -18.18 -5.59 10.70
N LYS A 154 -18.55 -4.42 11.24
CA LYS A 154 -17.89 -3.80 12.41
C LYS A 154 -18.38 -4.38 13.75
N SER A 155 -19.54 -5.03 13.74
CA SER A 155 -20.21 -5.59 14.93
C SER A 155 -19.57 -6.90 15.39
#